data_AF-A0A3Q1FI34-F1
#
_entry.id   AF-A0A3Q1FI34-F1
#
_cell.length_a   1.000
_cell.length_b   1.000
_cell.length_c   1.000
_cell.angle_alpha   90.00
_cell.angle_beta   90.00
_cell.angle_gamma   90.00
#
_symmetry.space_group_name_H-M   'P 1'
#
loop_
_entity.id
_entity.type
_entity.pdbx_description
1 polymer ?
#
loop_
_entity_poly.entity_id
_entity_poly.type
_entity_poly.pdbx_seq_one_letter_code
_entity_poly.pdbx_strand_id
1 'polypeptide(L)'
;MQMASLMWTSGALPAWIFLFNIVSAVVAKRHVVYWNSTNARLTAGDLSVQLNLNDYLDIYCPHYPNKGSGQPETLALYLVAEDSFQGCVETRRAIKRWECNTPYAPFGPVRFSEKIQRFTPFSLGFEFLPGKHYYYSSLPTDEGPPLPCMKLRVTVCCEPSEYTPLFISSFFHASPLYTNRLLSLSLTSPLSGLYSMMFTLLLIPASSSLFY
;
A
#
# COMPACT_ATOMS: atom_id res chain seq x y z
N MET A 1 -43.15 31.95 24.16
CA MET A 1 -42.50 30.83 23.47
C MET A 1 -41.30 31.38 22.71
N GLN A 2 -40.14 31.46 23.36
CA GLN A 2 -38.91 31.95 22.71
C GLN A 2 -38.26 30.75 22.02
N MET A 3 -38.16 30.79 20.69
CA MET A 3 -37.45 29.79 19.91
C MET A 3 -35.97 29.84 20.25
N ALA A 4 -35.41 28.71 20.69
CA ALA A 4 -33.97 28.54 20.86
C ALA A 4 -33.30 28.63 19.47
N SER A 5 -32.66 29.76 19.20
CA SER A 5 -31.78 29.91 18.06
C SER A 5 -30.54 29.04 18.28
N LEU A 6 -30.41 27.97 17.49
CA LEU A 6 -29.16 27.22 17.36
C LEU A 6 -28.06 28.20 16.93
N MET A 7 -27.20 28.59 17.88
CA MET A 7 -25.97 29.32 17.60
C MET A 7 -25.07 28.43 16.73
N TRP A 8 -25.04 28.68 15.43
CA TRP A 8 -23.97 28.19 14.57
C TRP A 8 -22.67 28.89 15.01
N THR A 9 -21.77 28.15 15.64
CA THR A 9 -20.47 28.67 16.04
C THR A 9 -19.59 28.79 14.79
N SER A 10 -19.17 30.02 14.47
CA SER A 10 -18.37 30.35 13.27
C SER A 10 -17.00 29.63 13.17
N GLY A 11 -16.62 28.83 14.17
CA GLY A 11 -15.41 28.00 14.18
C GLY A 11 -15.62 26.53 13.80
N ALA A 12 -16.87 26.05 13.69
CA ALA A 12 -17.15 24.64 13.39
C ALA A 12 -16.83 24.25 11.93
N LEU A 13 -17.04 25.19 10.99
CA LEU A 13 -16.83 24.96 9.55
C LEU A 13 -15.35 24.74 9.17
N PRO A 14 -14.38 25.59 9.55
CA PRO A 14 -12.98 25.36 9.19
C PRO A 14 -12.38 24.12 9.88
N ALA A 15 -12.79 23.82 11.11
CA ALA A 15 -12.35 22.61 11.81
C ALA A 15 -12.86 21.33 11.12
N TRP A 16 -14.13 21.31 10.69
CA TRP A 16 -14.66 20.20 9.89
C TRP A 16 -13.97 20.10 8.53
N ILE A 17 -13.75 21.20 7.82
CA ILE A 17 -13.03 21.18 6.54
C ILE A 17 -11.62 20.60 6.71
N PHE A 18 -10.90 20.98 7.77
CA PHE A 18 -9.56 20.45 8.04
C PHE A 18 -9.59 18.95 8.41
N LEU A 19 -10.55 18.52 9.23
CA LEU A 19 -10.75 17.11 9.56
C LEU A 19 -11.13 16.28 8.33
N PHE A 20 -12.01 16.78 7.44
CA PHE A 20 -12.33 16.10 6.18
C PHE A 20 -11.11 15.96 5.27
N ASN A 21 -10.29 17.01 5.14
CA ASN A 21 -9.06 16.95 4.33
C ASN A 21 -8.02 15.97 4.91
N ILE A 22 -7.86 15.91 6.24
CA ILE A 22 -6.97 14.94 6.89
C ILE A 22 -7.50 13.52 6.71
N VAL A 23 -8.80 13.27 6.92
CA VAL A 23 -9.39 11.93 6.80
C VAL A 23 -9.26 11.41 5.36
N SER A 24 -9.45 12.23 4.34
CA SER A 24 -9.26 11.83 2.94
C SER A 24 -7.82 11.41 2.61
N ALA A 25 -6.81 11.96 3.29
CA ALA A 25 -5.41 11.56 3.11
C ALA A 25 -5.04 10.23 3.80
N VAL A 26 -5.90 9.71 4.69
CA VAL A 26 -5.67 8.48 5.47
C VAL A 26 -6.35 7.26 4.85
N VAL A 27 -7.25 7.45 3.87
CA VAL A 27 -7.96 6.34 3.24
C VAL A 27 -7.06 5.64 2.22
N ALA A 28 -6.81 4.35 2.46
CA ALA A 28 -6.13 3.46 1.51
C ALA A 28 -6.88 3.40 0.18
N LYS A 29 -6.15 3.59 -0.93
CA LYS A 29 -6.72 3.48 -2.28
C LYS A 29 -6.85 2.02 -2.68
N ARG A 30 -7.89 1.72 -3.47
CA ARG A 30 -8.12 0.39 -4.06
C ARG A 30 -7.88 0.42 -5.57
N HIS A 31 -7.04 -0.49 -6.05
CA HIS A 31 -6.72 -0.66 -7.46
C HIS A 31 -7.34 -1.96 -7.96
N VAL A 32 -8.19 -1.87 -8.97
CA VAL A 32 -8.98 -3.01 -9.45
C VAL A 32 -8.37 -3.59 -10.73
N VAL A 33 -8.21 -4.91 -10.79
CA VAL A 33 -7.78 -5.65 -11.98
C VAL A 33 -8.75 -6.81 -12.22
N TYR A 34 -9.36 -6.84 -13.39
CA TYR A 34 -10.14 -8.00 -13.85
C TYR A 34 -9.19 -8.99 -14.54
N TRP A 35 -9.06 -10.17 -13.96
CA TRP A 35 -8.11 -11.19 -14.38
C TRP A 35 -8.79 -12.24 -15.26
N ASN A 36 -8.90 -11.96 -16.55
CA ASN A 36 -9.47 -12.89 -17.53
C ASN A 36 -8.78 -12.74 -18.89
N SER A 37 -8.91 -13.75 -19.74
CA SER A 37 -8.22 -13.81 -21.04
C SER A 37 -8.64 -12.72 -22.03
N THR A 38 -9.82 -12.13 -21.84
CA THR A 38 -10.33 -11.03 -22.68
C THR A 38 -9.69 -9.68 -22.36
N ASN A 39 -9.03 -9.55 -21.20
CA ASN A 39 -8.24 -8.38 -20.86
C ASN A 39 -6.90 -8.37 -21.63
N ALA A 40 -6.89 -7.68 -22.77
CA ALA A 40 -5.75 -7.61 -23.68
C ALA A 40 -4.44 -7.13 -23.03
N ARG A 41 -4.50 -6.32 -21.96
CA ARG A 41 -3.28 -5.83 -21.29
C ARG A 41 -2.59 -6.91 -20.45
N LEU A 42 -3.38 -7.84 -19.89
CA LEU A 42 -2.83 -8.99 -19.18
C LEU A 42 -2.15 -9.95 -20.16
N THR A 43 -2.79 -10.22 -21.30
CA THR A 43 -2.29 -11.16 -22.30
C THR A 43 -1.15 -10.60 -23.15
N ALA A 44 -1.13 -9.29 -23.39
CA ALA A 44 0.03 -8.61 -23.97
C ALA A 44 1.21 -8.53 -22.99
N GLY A 45 0.95 -8.67 -21.68
CA GLY A 45 1.97 -8.63 -20.65
C GLY A 45 2.51 -7.23 -20.32
N ASP A 46 1.78 -6.18 -20.70
CA ASP A 46 2.14 -4.78 -20.49
C ASP A 46 1.31 -4.10 -19.37
N LEU A 47 0.41 -4.85 -18.72
CA LEU A 47 -0.34 -4.34 -17.59
C LEU A 47 0.60 -4.09 -16.41
N SER A 48 0.69 -2.81 -16.01
CA SER A 48 1.35 -2.42 -14.78
C SER A 48 0.50 -1.47 -13.96
N VAL A 49 0.55 -1.62 -12.64
CA VAL A 49 -0.14 -0.77 -11.67
C VAL A 49 0.86 -0.25 -10.65
N GLN A 50 0.73 1.02 -10.28
CA GLN A 50 1.51 1.64 -9.20
C GLN A 50 0.59 1.82 -7.99
N LEU A 51 1.03 1.33 -6.83
CA LEU A 51 0.30 1.41 -5.56
C LEU A 51 1.20 2.02 -4.48
N ASN A 52 0.64 2.72 -3.49
CA ASN A 52 1.39 3.13 -2.31
C ASN A 52 1.36 2.04 -1.24
N LEU A 53 2.21 2.19 -0.22
CA LEU A 53 2.03 1.42 1.01
C LEU A 53 0.65 1.71 1.61
N ASN A 54 0.06 0.66 2.15
CA ASN A 54 -1.29 0.55 2.69
C ASN A 54 -2.44 0.56 1.66
N ASP A 55 -2.17 0.76 0.37
CA ASP A 55 -3.17 0.57 -0.69
C ASP A 55 -3.54 -0.92 -0.84
N TYR A 56 -4.61 -1.18 -1.57
CA TYR A 56 -5.08 -2.53 -1.89
C TYR A 56 -5.06 -2.78 -3.40
N LEU A 57 -4.59 -3.96 -3.79
CA LEU A 57 -4.80 -4.54 -5.11
C LEU A 57 -5.97 -5.53 -5.01
N ASP A 58 -7.08 -5.18 -5.64
CA ASP A 58 -8.27 -6.01 -5.75
C ASP A 58 -8.27 -6.72 -7.12
N ILE A 59 -8.05 -8.03 -7.13
CA ILE A 59 -8.10 -8.86 -8.33
C ILE A 59 -9.43 -9.59 -8.37
N TYR A 60 -10.20 -9.38 -9.43
CA TYR A 60 -11.44 -10.10 -9.69
C TYR A 60 -11.20 -11.29 -10.61
N CYS A 61 -11.65 -12.46 -10.17
CA CYS A 61 -11.63 -13.69 -10.97
C CYS A 61 -12.58 -13.61 -12.18
N PRO A 62 -12.36 -14.42 -13.23
CA PRO A 62 -13.35 -14.63 -14.28
C PRO A 62 -14.70 -15.05 -13.69
N HIS A 63 -15.78 -14.43 -14.17
CA HIS A 63 -17.14 -14.75 -13.73
C HIS A 63 -18.04 -14.95 -14.93
N TYR A 64 -18.84 -16.00 -14.85
CA TYR A 64 -19.79 -16.39 -15.88
C TYR A 64 -21.17 -16.44 -15.22
N PRO A 65 -22.18 -15.75 -15.78
CA PRO A 65 -23.49 -15.68 -15.15
C PRO A 65 -24.18 -17.05 -15.12
N ASN A 66 -24.03 -17.85 -16.18
CA ASN A 66 -24.69 -19.14 -16.36
C ASN A 66 -23.71 -20.17 -16.94
N LYS A 67 -23.97 -21.46 -16.71
CA LYS A 67 -23.27 -22.57 -17.38
C LYS A 67 -23.66 -22.59 -18.86
N GLY A 68 -22.88 -21.90 -19.69
CA GLY A 68 -23.03 -21.89 -21.14
C GLY A 68 -22.50 -23.18 -21.79
N SER A 69 -22.29 -23.15 -23.11
CA SER A 69 -21.75 -24.29 -23.87
C SER A 69 -20.22 -24.47 -23.72
N GLY A 70 -19.50 -23.45 -23.25
CA GLY A 70 -18.05 -23.48 -23.06
C GLY A 70 -17.62 -23.77 -21.63
N GLN A 71 -16.42 -24.30 -21.46
CA GLN A 71 -15.78 -24.41 -20.15
C GLN A 71 -15.37 -23.01 -19.66
N PRO A 72 -15.70 -22.65 -18.41
CA PRO A 72 -15.32 -21.35 -17.85
C PRO A 72 -13.82 -21.31 -17.56
N GLU A 73 -13.22 -20.12 -17.64
CA GLU A 73 -11.83 -19.92 -17.24
C GLU A 73 -11.66 -20.17 -15.73
N THR A 74 -10.75 -21.08 -15.38
CA THR A 74 -10.29 -21.32 -14.00
C THR A 74 -8.77 -21.29 -13.97
N LEU A 75 -8.21 -20.60 -12.96
CA LEU A 75 -6.78 -20.29 -12.91
C LEU A 75 -6.26 -20.15 -11.48
N ALA A 76 -4.97 -20.35 -11.29
CA ALA A 76 -4.26 -20.04 -10.06
C ALA A 76 -3.36 -18.81 -10.26
N LEU A 77 -3.38 -17.89 -9.30
CA LEU A 77 -2.56 -16.69 -9.26
C LEU A 77 -1.29 -16.95 -8.46
N TYR A 78 -0.15 -16.60 -9.04
CA TYR A 78 1.15 -16.75 -8.44
C TYR A 78 1.85 -15.40 -8.35
N LEU A 79 2.52 -15.17 -7.23
CA LEU A 79 3.57 -14.17 -7.12
C LEU A 79 4.88 -14.84 -7.54
N VAL A 80 5.51 -14.33 -8.59
CA VAL A 80 6.68 -14.93 -9.22
C VAL A 80 7.90 -14.01 -9.14
N ALA A 81 9.07 -14.61 -9.30
CA ALA A 81 10.30 -13.85 -9.50
C ALA A 81 10.32 -13.20 -10.90
N GLU A 82 11.12 -12.14 -11.06
CA GLU A 82 11.21 -11.35 -12.29
C GLU A 82 11.64 -12.16 -13.52
N ASP A 83 12.55 -13.11 -13.34
CA ASP A 83 12.99 -14.03 -14.39
C ASP A 83 11.84 -14.89 -14.93
N SER A 84 10.97 -15.35 -14.02
CA SER A 84 9.83 -16.20 -14.29
C SER A 84 8.65 -15.43 -14.90
N PHE A 85 8.63 -14.10 -14.73
CA PHE A 85 7.60 -13.21 -15.29
C PHE A 85 7.56 -13.21 -16.81
N GLN A 86 8.66 -13.54 -17.49
CA GLN A 86 8.69 -13.57 -18.96
C GLN A 86 7.86 -14.73 -19.53
N GLY A 87 7.88 -15.90 -18.89
CA GLY A 87 7.38 -17.16 -19.46
C GLY A 87 6.05 -17.70 -18.94
N CYS A 88 5.43 -17.10 -17.92
CA CYS A 88 4.27 -17.69 -17.23
C CYS A 88 4.47 -19.17 -16.90
N VAL A 89 5.50 -19.48 -16.11
CA VAL A 89 5.82 -20.85 -15.67
C VAL A 89 5.79 -20.93 -14.16
N GLU A 90 5.32 -22.06 -13.63
CA GLU A 90 5.45 -22.33 -12.20
C GLU A 90 6.91 -22.65 -11.87
N THR A 91 7.46 -21.97 -10.87
CA THR A 91 8.81 -22.23 -10.38
C THR A 91 8.77 -22.51 -8.90
N ARG A 92 9.84 -23.11 -8.35
CA ARG A 92 9.95 -23.36 -6.90
C ARG A 92 9.89 -22.08 -6.06
N ARG A 93 10.16 -20.92 -6.66
CA ARG A 93 10.09 -19.60 -6.01
C ARG A 93 8.73 -18.93 -6.21
N ALA A 94 7.85 -19.50 -7.03
CA ALA A 94 6.50 -19.01 -7.21
C ALA A 94 5.67 -19.31 -5.96
N ILE A 95 5.00 -18.29 -5.45
CA ILE A 95 4.11 -18.41 -4.29
C ILE A 95 2.69 -18.33 -4.80
N LYS A 96 1.92 -19.42 -4.67
CA LYS A 96 0.48 -19.37 -4.96
C LYS A 96 -0.19 -18.37 -4.01
N ARG A 97 -0.83 -17.34 -4.56
CA ARG A 97 -1.50 -16.27 -3.81
C ARG A 97 -3.01 -16.51 -3.71
N TRP A 98 -3.59 -17.03 -4.78
CA TRP A 98 -5.04 -17.24 -4.87
C TRP A 98 -5.38 -18.27 -5.94
N GLU A 99 -6.59 -18.80 -5.88
CA GLU A 99 -7.14 -19.70 -6.89
C GLU A 99 -8.56 -19.25 -7.29
N CYS A 100 -8.76 -19.02 -8.58
CA CYS A 100 -10.03 -18.69 -9.18
C CYS A 100 -10.69 -19.99 -9.69
N ASN A 101 -11.37 -20.70 -8.80
CA ASN A 101 -12.02 -22.00 -9.07
C ASN A 101 -13.56 -21.96 -8.94
N THR A 102 -14.14 -20.78 -8.67
CA THR A 102 -15.59 -20.60 -8.51
C THR A 102 -16.15 -19.64 -9.58
N PRO A 103 -16.17 -20.03 -10.87
CA PRO A 103 -16.54 -19.15 -11.98
C PRO A 103 -18.03 -18.75 -11.98
N TYR A 104 -18.88 -19.54 -11.32
CA TYR A 104 -20.32 -19.32 -11.20
C TYR A 104 -20.73 -18.81 -9.80
N ALA A 105 -19.86 -18.04 -9.14
CA ALA A 105 -20.14 -17.53 -7.81
C ALA A 105 -21.48 -16.75 -7.79
N PRO A 106 -22.33 -16.96 -6.77
CA PRO A 106 -23.71 -16.48 -6.77
C PRO A 106 -23.84 -14.95 -6.62
N PHE A 107 -22.80 -14.29 -6.09
CA PHE A 107 -22.81 -12.85 -5.80
C PHE A 107 -21.86 -12.05 -6.72
N GLY A 108 -21.66 -12.54 -7.94
CA GLY A 108 -20.74 -11.94 -8.90
C GLY A 108 -19.30 -12.45 -8.75
N PRO A 109 -18.32 -11.78 -9.38
CA PRO A 109 -16.93 -12.24 -9.42
C PRO A 109 -16.31 -12.29 -8.03
N VAL A 110 -15.63 -13.40 -7.74
CA VAL A 110 -14.82 -13.56 -6.52
C VAL A 110 -13.69 -12.53 -6.54
N ARG A 111 -13.49 -11.85 -5.41
CA ARG A 111 -12.45 -10.85 -5.22
C ARG A 111 -11.36 -11.36 -4.30
N PHE A 112 -10.14 -11.42 -4.81
CA PHE A 112 -8.92 -11.50 -4.00
C PHE A 112 -8.41 -10.09 -3.71
N SER A 113 -8.08 -9.80 -2.46
CA SER A 113 -7.54 -8.50 -2.04
C SER A 113 -6.16 -8.69 -1.43
N GLU A 114 -5.15 -8.10 -2.05
CA GLU A 114 -3.80 -8.01 -1.52
C GLU A 114 -3.60 -6.61 -0.94
N LYS A 115 -3.22 -6.53 0.35
CA LYS A 115 -2.85 -5.26 0.97
C LYS A 115 -1.35 -5.04 0.81
N ILE A 116 -0.98 -3.91 0.23
CA ILE A 116 0.43 -3.54 0.02
C ILE A 116 0.98 -3.03 1.34
N GLN A 117 1.55 -3.91 2.16
CA GLN A 117 2.05 -3.54 3.49
C GLN A 117 3.46 -4.08 3.73
N ARG A 118 4.24 -3.33 4.52
CA ARG A 118 5.62 -3.68 4.86
C ARG A 118 5.73 -4.77 5.91
N PHE A 119 4.76 -4.82 6.83
CA PHE A 119 4.76 -5.77 7.93
C PHE A 119 3.43 -6.50 7.94
N THR A 120 3.49 -7.82 7.81
CA THR A 120 2.32 -8.68 7.86
C THR A 120 2.27 -9.40 9.20
N PRO A 121 1.13 -9.38 9.92
CA PRO A 121 0.98 -10.17 11.15
C PRO A 121 0.83 -11.67 10.85
N PHE A 122 0.63 -12.05 9.59
CA PHE A 122 0.49 -13.43 9.15
C PHE A 122 1.85 -14.01 8.74
N SER A 123 2.22 -15.17 9.28
CA SER A 123 3.53 -15.82 9.05
C SER A 123 3.78 -16.25 7.61
N LEU A 124 2.72 -16.54 6.84
CA LEU A 124 2.79 -16.83 5.40
C LEU A 124 2.36 -15.62 4.55
N GLY A 125 2.24 -14.44 5.17
CA GLY A 125 1.97 -13.20 4.45
C GLY A 125 3.16 -12.77 3.61
N PHE A 126 2.91 -11.88 2.67
CA PHE A 126 3.95 -11.31 1.83
C PHE A 126 4.17 -9.84 2.20
N GLU A 127 5.43 -9.42 2.23
CA GLU A 127 5.83 -8.06 2.61
C GLU A 127 6.27 -7.25 1.39
N PHE A 128 5.76 -6.03 1.30
CA PHE A 128 6.00 -5.11 0.21
C PHE A 128 6.94 -3.98 0.65
N LEU A 129 7.96 -3.73 -0.17
CA LEU A 129 8.97 -2.71 0.05
C LEU A 129 8.77 -1.54 -0.93
N PRO A 130 8.93 -0.30 -0.48
CA PRO A 130 8.85 0.87 -1.35
C PRO A 130 9.94 0.83 -2.44
N GLY A 131 9.61 1.31 -3.64
CA GLY A 131 10.51 1.33 -4.80
C GLY A 131 10.77 -0.04 -5.44
N LYS A 132 10.07 -1.10 -5.02
CA LYS A 132 10.22 -2.45 -5.59
C LYS A 132 9.09 -2.81 -6.55
N HIS A 133 9.43 -3.69 -7.48
CA HIS A 133 8.50 -4.31 -8.42
C HIS A 133 8.17 -5.75 -7.98
N TYR A 134 6.90 -6.12 -8.15
CA TYR A 134 6.35 -7.41 -7.80
C TYR A 134 5.56 -7.94 -8.98
N TYR A 135 5.69 -9.22 -9.27
CA TYR A 135 5.26 -9.80 -10.53
C TYR A 135 4.21 -10.88 -10.28
N TYR A 136 3.01 -10.67 -10.78
CA TYR A 136 1.94 -11.65 -10.74
C TYR A 136 1.78 -12.31 -12.11
N SER A 137 1.56 -13.61 -12.12
CA SER A 137 1.16 -14.37 -13.32
C SER A 137 0.13 -15.42 -12.95
N SER A 138 -0.62 -15.90 -13.94
CA SER A 138 -1.56 -17.01 -13.74
C SER A 138 -1.27 -18.21 -14.60
N LEU A 139 -1.61 -19.38 -14.07
CA LEU A 139 -1.63 -20.65 -14.80
C LEU A 139 -3.06 -21.21 -14.81
N PRO A 140 -3.48 -21.89 -15.89
CA PRO A 140 -4.76 -22.61 -15.88
C PRO A 140 -4.76 -23.67 -14.79
N THR A 141 -5.92 -23.93 -14.18
CA THR A 141 -6.09 -25.12 -13.32
C THR A 141 -6.36 -26.36 -14.17
N ASP A 142 -6.17 -27.56 -13.59
CA ASP A 142 -6.38 -28.84 -14.29
C ASP A 142 -7.82 -29.02 -14.82
N GLU A 143 -8.80 -28.35 -14.19
CA GLU A 143 -10.21 -28.40 -14.58
C GLU A 143 -10.59 -27.40 -15.69
N GLY A 144 -9.70 -26.44 -15.99
CA GLY A 144 -9.97 -25.31 -16.88
C GLY A 144 -9.51 -25.52 -18.32
N PRO A 145 -9.96 -24.66 -19.25
CA PRO A 145 -9.40 -24.62 -20.59
C PRO A 145 -7.95 -24.12 -20.58
N PRO A 146 -7.14 -24.40 -21.62
CA PRO A 146 -5.87 -23.74 -21.81
C PRO A 146 -6.04 -22.21 -21.85
N LEU A 147 -5.16 -21.49 -21.15
CA LEU A 147 -5.21 -20.02 -21.06
C LEU A 147 -3.95 -19.38 -21.64
N PRO A 148 -4.07 -18.17 -22.23
CA PRO A 148 -2.89 -17.39 -22.58
C PRO A 148 -2.11 -16.98 -21.33
N CYS A 149 -0.82 -16.68 -21.52
CA CYS A 149 0.01 -16.10 -20.46
C CYS A 149 -0.54 -14.73 -20.06
N MET A 150 -1.13 -14.66 -18.87
CA MET A 150 -1.62 -13.42 -18.27
C MET A 150 -0.70 -13.00 -17.14
N LYS A 151 -0.27 -11.74 -17.16
CA LYS A 151 0.70 -11.24 -16.19
C LYS A 151 0.53 -9.75 -15.87
N LEU A 152 0.91 -9.38 -14.65
CA LEU A 152 0.78 -8.05 -14.07
C LEU A 152 2.05 -7.65 -13.34
N ARG A 153 2.60 -6.47 -13.66
CA ARG A 153 3.65 -5.84 -12.85
C ARG A 153 3.06 -4.85 -11.85
N VAL A 154 3.24 -5.11 -10.56
CA VAL A 154 2.92 -4.19 -9.48
C VAL A 154 4.17 -3.40 -9.11
N THR A 155 4.06 -2.08 -9.03
CA THR A 155 5.15 -1.21 -8.55
C THR A 155 4.70 -0.53 -7.27
N VAL A 156 5.45 -0.74 -6.18
CA VAL A 156 5.18 -0.06 -4.92
C VAL A 156 5.85 1.29 -4.95
N CYS A 157 5.05 2.35 -4.85
CA CYS A 157 5.53 3.71 -5.00
C CYS A 157 6.61 4.02 -3.99
N CYS A 158 7.50 4.84 -4.53
CA CYS A 158 8.31 5.82 -3.88
C CYS A 158 9.41 5.14 -3.08
N GLU A 159 10.63 5.14 -3.64
CA GLU A 159 11.79 4.80 -2.84
C GLU A 159 11.78 5.67 -1.57
N PRO A 160 12.13 5.10 -0.41
CA PRO A 160 12.32 5.92 0.77
C PRO A 160 13.32 7.00 0.38
N SER A 161 12.96 8.27 0.52
CA SER A 161 13.94 9.33 0.37
C SER A 161 15.11 8.99 1.28
N GLU A 162 16.33 8.90 0.72
CA GLU A 162 17.55 8.86 1.50
C GLU A 162 17.68 10.20 2.24
N TYR A 163 16.84 10.41 3.25
CA TYR A 163 17.21 11.28 4.34
C TYR A 163 18.29 10.52 5.09
N THR A 164 19.52 10.67 4.62
CA THR A 164 20.71 10.47 5.44
C THR A 164 20.43 11.14 6.79
N PRO A 165 20.40 10.41 7.91
CA PRO A 165 20.37 11.06 9.20
C PRO A 165 21.74 11.72 9.38
N LEU A 166 21.88 12.96 8.91
CA LEU A 166 23.02 13.83 9.19
C LEU A 166 22.98 14.31 10.64
N PHE A 167 22.64 13.47 11.60
CA PHE A 167 22.76 13.76 13.01
C PHE A 167 23.06 12.45 13.74
N ILE A 168 24.14 12.46 14.52
CA ILE A 168 24.77 11.36 15.27
C ILE A 168 25.89 10.63 14.50
N SER A 169 26.99 11.33 14.20
CA SER A 169 28.32 10.68 14.26
C SER A 169 29.49 11.60 14.65
N SER A 170 29.29 12.90 14.85
CA SER A 170 30.41 13.83 15.12
C SER A 170 30.74 14.09 16.60
N PHE A 171 30.13 13.41 17.59
CA PHE A 171 30.45 13.64 19.01
C PHE A 171 31.51 12.70 19.62
N PHE A 172 32.12 11.81 18.84
CA PHE A 172 33.26 11.02 19.32
C PHE A 172 34.40 11.00 18.30
N HIS A 173 35.05 12.15 18.12
CA HIS A 173 36.49 12.16 17.88
C HIS A 173 37.07 13.46 18.44
N ALA A 174 37.69 13.34 19.61
CA ALA A 174 38.63 14.32 20.10
C ALA A 174 39.83 14.35 19.16
N SER A 175 40.24 15.53 18.70
CA SER A 175 41.65 15.86 18.47
C SER A 175 41.86 17.38 18.47
N PRO A 176 43.02 17.86 18.95
CA PRO A 176 43.25 19.25 19.34
C PRO A 176 43.93 20.08 18.23
N LEU A 177 43.98 21.41 18.46
CA LEU A 177 44.93 22.43 17.97
C LEU A 177 44.37 23.53 17.04
N TYR A 178 44.58 24.79 17.50
CA TYR A 178 44.90 26.03 16.75
C TYR A 178 43.83 26.56 15.75
N THR A 179 43.39 27.82 15.69
CA THR A 179 43.83 29.12 16.24
C THR A 179 42.71 30.18 16.06
N ASN A 180 42.76 31.25 16.86
CA ASN A 180 41.88 32.42 16.87
C ASN A 180 41.60 33.09 15.50
N ARG A 181 40.34 33.50 15.24
CA ARG A 181 39.94 34.92 15.05
C ARG A 181 38.41 35.09 14.94
N LEU A 182 37.97 36.21 15.52
CA LEU A 182 36.59 36.68 15.68
C LEU A 182 35.82 36.83 14.36
N LEU A 183 34.54 36.46 14.39
CA LEU A 183 33.43 37.36 14.04
C LEU A 183 32.10 36.77 14.56
N SER A 184 31.55 37.44 15.56
CA SER A 184 30.25 37.21 16.18
C SER A 184 29.13 37.70 15.28
N LEU A 185 28.22 36.82 14.86
CA LEU A 185 26.87 37.18 14.43
C LEU A 185 25.87 36.14 14.97
N SER A 186 25.24 36.49 16.08
CA SER A 186 24.08 35.79 16.64
C SER A 186 22.83 36.10 15.82
N LEU A 187 22.25 35.08 15.17
CA LEU A 187 20.90 35.17 14.60
C LEU A 187 19.96 34.34 15.49
N THR A 188 19.36 34.98 16.49
CA THR A 188 18.26 34.41 17.28
C THR A 188 16.96 34.58 16.50
N SER A 189 16.42 33.50 15.93
CA SER A 189 15.05 33.47 15.38
C SER A 189 14.09 32.84 16.40
N PRO A 190 12.91 33.44 16.68
CA PRO A 190 12.00 33.00 17.74
C PRO A 190 11.06 31.85 17.36
N LEU A 191 11.33 31.11 16.28
CA LEU A 191 10.42 30.10 15.72
C LEU A 191 10.68 28.66 16.21
N SER A 192 11.69 28.42 17.04
CA SER A 192 12.01 27.09 17.59
C SER A 192 11.11 26.67 18.77
N GLY A 193 10.46 27.63 19.45
CA GLY A 193 9.64 27.36 20.64
C GLY A 193 8.27 26.71 20.36
N LEU A 194 7.71 26.92 19.16
CA LEU A 194 6.39 26.39 18.80
C LEU A 194 6.42 24.92 18.37
N TYR A 195 7.53 24.49 17.76
CA TYR A 195 7.71 23.09 17.35
C TYR A 195 7.91 22.15 18.55
N SER A 196 8.56 22.64 19.61
CA SER A 196 8.81 21.84 20.82
C SER A 196 7.54 21.59 21.65
N MET A 197 6.54 22.47 21.63
CA MET A 197 5.30 22.27 22.39
C MET A 197 4.31 21.31 21.71
N MET A 198 4.36 21.17 20.38
CA MET A 198 3.50 20.20 19.68
C MET A 198 3.96 18.75 19.87
N PHE A 199 5.24 18.52 20.13
CA PHE A 199 5.80 17.18 20.34
C PHE A 199 5.50 16.61 21.74
N THR A 200 5.37 17.46 22.76
CA THR A 200 5.09 17.03 24.13
C THR A 200 3.63 16.65 24.38
N LEU A 201 2.69 17.12 23.56
CA LEU A 201 1.26 16.77 23.68
C LEU A 201 0.87 15.44 22.99
N LEU A 202 1.72 14.92 22.11
CA LEU A 202 1.48 13.66 21.37
C LEU A 202 2.12 12.42 22.02
N LEU A 203 2.84 12.57 23.14
CA LEU A 203 3.53 11.49 23.85
C LEU A 203 2.99 11.24 25.26
N ILE A 204 1.69 11.46 25.50
CA ILE A 204 1.04 10.86 26.68
C ILE A 204 0.64 9.43 26.29
N PRO A 205 1.30 8.38 26.82
CA PRO A 205 0.81 7.03 26.63
C PRO A 205 -0.54 6.92 27.35
N ALA A 206 -1.56 6.45 26.63
CA ALA A 206 -2.78 5.94 27.24
C ALA A 206 -2.40 4.68 28.04
N SER A 207 -1.97 4.87 29.28
CA SER A 207 -1.80 3.80 30.25
C SER A 207 -3.19 3.28 30.63
N SER A 208 -3.49 2.11 30.08
CA SER A 208 -4.51 1.20 30.53
C SER A 208 -4.45 0.98 32.05
N SER A 209 -5.55 1.32 32.73
CA SER A 209 -5.89 0.84 34.07
C SER A 209 -7.41 0.70 34.15
N LEU A 210 -7.90 -0.55 34.20
CA LEU A 210 -9.05 -0.96 34.99
C LEU A 210 -9.12 -2.51 34.97
N PHE A 211 -8.39 -3.11 35.90
CA PHE A 211 -8.80 -4.35 36.55
C PHE A 211 -9.56 -3.96 37.81
N TYR A 212 -10.84 -4.28 37.87
CA TYR A 212 -11.53 -4.92 39.00
C TYR A 212 -12.83 -5.51 38.50
#